data_AF-I9QBX8-F1
#
_entry.id   AF-I9QBX8-F1
#
_cell.length_a   1.000
_cell.length_b   1.000
_cell.length_c   1.000
_cell.angle_alpha   90.00
_cell.angle_beta   90.00
_cell.angle_gamma   90.00
#
_symmetry.space_group_name_H-M   'P 1'
#
loop_
_entity.id
_entity.type
_entity.pdbx_description
1 polymer ?
#
loop_
_entity_poly.entity_id
_entity_poly.type
_entity_poly.pdbx_seq_one_letter_code
_entity_poly.pdbx_strand_id
1 'polypeptide(L)'
;MNKSVYISLPITGIPHQYVKRKSDLIKKALKQKGYIPISPLEISPEPDKPISYYMGRDIMALLECQAVFFCRGWEKSNGCLLEYHAAQIYGLELIFEEGTEKSLEKVQNAFCSHCGSASVCNRHTQLRGGCQSLLSFTFKVEEALWNK
;
A
#
# COMPACT_ATOMS: atom_id res chain seq x y z
N MET A 1 -12.28 4.53 -17.93
CA MET A 1 -11.63 5.55 -17.08
C MET A 1 -10.36 4.94 -16.51
N ASN A 2 -9.26 5.69 -16.46
CA ASN A 2 -7.99 5.20 -15.90
C ASN A 2 -8.09 5.15 -14.37
N LYS A 3 -7.56 4.09 -13.76
CA LYS A 3 -7.64 3.87 -12.31
C LYS A 3 -6.52 4.62 -11.59
N SER A 4 -6.84 5.39 -10.54
CA SER A 4 -5.81 6.06 -9.72
C SER A 4 -5.20 5.10 -8.71
N VAL A 5 -3.88 5.19 -8.58
CA VAL A 5 -3.05 4.29 -7.76
C VAL A 5 -2.11 5.12 -6.90
N TYR A 6 -2.27 5.05 -5.59
CA TYR A 6 -1.33 5.65 -4.66
C TYR A 6 -0.05 4.80 -4.56
N ILE A 7 1.13 5.41 -4.56
CA ILE A 7 2.41 4.71 -4.43
C ILE A 7 2.85 4.75 -2.96
N SER A 8 2.77 3.61 -2.29
CA SER A 8 3.32 3.41 -0.95
C SER A 8 4.77 2.93 -1.03
N LEU A 9 5.72 3.78 -0.63
CA LEU A 9 7.16 3.48 -0.65
C LEU A 9 7.84 3.93 0.66
N PRO A 10 8.83 3.19 1.18
CA PRO A 10 9.61 3.64 2.33
C PRO A 10 10.35 4.95 2.02
N ILE A 11 10.29 5.93 2.94
CA ILE A 11 10.92 7.25 2.80
C ILE A 11 11.92 7.51 3.94
N THR A 12 11.47 7.36 5.19
CA THR A 12 12.27 7.69 6.38
C THR A 12 13.60 6.94 6.39
N GLY A 13 14.70 7.67 6.59
CA GLY A 13 16.05 7.09 6.64
C GLY A 13 16.68 6.79 5.27
N ILE A 14 15.98 7.04 4.15
CA ILE A 14 16.51 6.84 2.80
C ILE A 14 16.84 8.21 2.19
N PRO A 15 18.03 8.39 1.57
CA PRO A 15 18.36 9.67 0.95
C PRO A 15 17.36 10.04 -0.16
N HIS A 16 16.89 11.30 -0.15
CA HIS A 16 15.79 11.78 -0.99
C HIS A 16 15.95 11.46 -2.49
N GLN A 17 17.17 11.53 -3.02
CA GLN A 17 17.47 11.22 -4.42
C GLN A 17 17.09 9.78 -4.82
N TYR A 18 17.25 8.81 -3.91
CA TYR A 18 16.91 7.41 -4.17
C TYR A 18 15.40 7.20 -4.09
N VAL A 19 14.73 7.81 -3.11
CA VAL A 19 13.26 7.79 -3.00
C VAL A 19 12.62 8.37 -4.25
N LYS A 20 13.10 9.54 -4.71
CA LYS A 20 12.63 10.21 -5.92
C LYS A 20 12.83 9.33 -7.17
N ARG A 21 14.03 8.78 -7.37
CA ARG A 21 14.32 7.88 -8.50
C ARG A 21 13.38 6.68 -8.51
N LYS A 22 13.16 6.03 -7.36
CA LYS A 22 12.25 4.90 -7.24
C LYS A 22 10.80 5.31 -7.56
N SER A 23 10.33 6.41 -6.99
CA SER A 23 9.00 6.95 -7.27
C SER A 23 8.78 7.23 -8.76
N ASP A 24 9.75 7.84 -9.45
CA ASP A 24 9.65 8.15 -10.88
C ASP A 24 9.62 6.89 -11.75
N LEU A 25 10.38 5.85 -11.41
CA LEU A 25 10.34 4.55 -12.09
C LEU A 25 8.96 3.89 -11.97
N ILE A 26 8.40 3.86 -10.76
CA ILE A 26 7.08 3.26 -10.50
C ILE A 26 5.98 4.06 -11.20
N LYS A 27 6.03 5.40 -11.13
CA LYS A 27 5.11 6.27 -11.88
C LYS A 27 5.12 5.94 -13.37
N LYS A 28 6.31 5.78 -13.97
CA LYS A 28 6.44 5.43 -15.39
C LYS A 28 5.80 4.06 -15.69
N ALA A 29 6.11 3.05 -14.87
CA ALA A 29 5.58 1.70 -15.04
C ALA A 29 4.05 1.64 -14.88
N LEU A 30 3.49 2.34 -13.89
CA LEU A 30 2.04 2.44 -13.68
C LEU A 30 1.34 3.16 -14.84
N LYS A 31 1.90 4.28 -15.32
CA LYS A 31 1.36 5.01 -16.49
C LYS A 31 1.33 4.14 -17.74
N GLN A 32 2.39 3.37 -17.99
CA GLN A 32 2.45 2.43 -19.12
C GLN A 32 1.35 1.37 -19.09
N LYS A 33 0.86 1.02 -17.90
CA LYS A 33 -0.26 0.07 -17.72
C LYS A 33 -1.63 0.75 -17.62
N GLY A 34 -1.72 2.05 -17.92
CA GLY A 34 -2.99 2.77 -17.96
C GLY A 34 -3.49 3.29 -16.60
N TYR A 35 -2.63 3.28 -15.57
CA TYR A 35 -2.95 3.84 -14.26
C TYR A 35 -2.61 5.34 -14.16
N ILE A 36 -3.26 6.03 -13.22
CA ILE A 36 -2.92 7.40 -12.80
C ILE A 36 -2.16 7.30 -11.47
N PRO A 37 -0.82 7.32 -11.46
CA PRO A 37 -0.06 7.20 -10.21
C PRO A 37 -0.10 8.51 -9.40
N ILE A 38 -0.26 8.37 -8.09
CA ILE A 38 -0.16 9.46 -7.11
C ILE A 38 1.00 9.15 -6.17
N SER A 39 1.92 10.09 -5.98
CA SER A 39 3.12 9.90 -5.14
C SER A 39 3.10 10.79 -3.89
N PRO A 40 3.48 10.28 -2.71
CA PRO A 40 3.64 11.11 -1.50
C PRO A 40 4.60 12.29 -1.69
N LEU A 41 5.61 12.14 -2.56
CA LEU A 41 6.55 13.22 -2.88
C LEU A 41 5.91 14.38 -3.65
N GLU A 42 4.80 14.14 -4.34
CA GLU A 42 4.05 15.16 -5.09
C GLU A 42 2.95 15.79 -4.23
N ILE A 43 2.42 15.03 -3.27
CA ILE A 43 1.39 15.49 -2.33
C ILE A 43 1.97 16.51 -1.36
N SER A 44 3.14 16.22 -0.79
CA SER A 44 3.75 17.05 0.26
C SER A 44 5.22 17.40 -0.09
N PRO A 45 5.45 18.35 -1.01
CA PRO A 45 6.79 18.72 -1.44
C PRO A 45 7.56 19.56 -0.40
N GLU A 46 6.89 20.10 0.61
CA GLU A 46 7.50 20.99 1.60
C GLU A 46 8.44 20.20 2.52
N PRO A 47 9.68 20.66 2.73
CA PRO A 47 10.57 20.04 3.72
C PRO A 47 10.17 20.43 5.16
N ASP A 48 10.78 19.74 6.13
CA ASP A 48 10.78 20.09 7.56
C ASP A 48 9.41 20.23 8.23
N LYS A 49 8.40 19.47 7.76
CA LYS A 49 7.11 19.36 8.45
C LYS A 49 7.11 18.20 9.45
N PRO A 50 6.26 18.24 10.49
CA PRO A 50 6.11 17.11 11.38
C PRO A 50 5.57 15.88 10.63
N ILE A 51 5.93 14.68 11.09
CA ILE A 51 5.47 13.41 10.50
C ILE A 51 3.94 13.35 10.40
N SER A 52 3.21 13.89 11.39
CA SER A 52 1.74 13.94 11.37
C SER A 52 1.17 14.73 10.19
N TYR A 53 1.87 15.78 9.74
CA TYR A 53 1.46 16.55 8.56
C TYR A 53 1.56 15.69 7.30
N TYR A 54 2.71 15.05 7.08
CA TYR A 54 2.93 14.17 5.93
C TYR A 54 1.95 13.00 5.93
N MET A 55 1.87 12.26 7.03
CA MET A 55 0.97 11.10 7.12
C MET A 55 -0.51 11.47 6.95
N GLY A 56 -0.95 12.62 7.48
CA GLY A 56 -2.32 13.09 7.31
C GLY A 56 -2.66 13.36 5.84
N ARG A 57 -1.75 13.99 5.09
CA ARG A 57 -1.94 14.26 3.65
C ARG A 57 -1.84 13.00 2.81
N ASP A 58 -0.94 12.10 3.16
CA ASP A 58 -0.74 10.82 2.49
C ASP A 58 -1.99 9.93 2.62
N ILE A 59 -2.56 9.83 3.82
CA ILE A 59 -3.80 9.08 4.05
C ILE A 59 -4.99 9.71 3.33
N MET A 60 -5.10 11.03 3.32
CA MET A 60 -6.15 11.70 2.54
C MET A 60 -6.05 11.33 1.06
N ALA A 61 -4.87 11.45 0.46
CA ALA A 61 -4.68 11.15 -0.96
C ALA A 61 -4.83 9.65 -1.28
N LEU A 62 -4.42 8.78 -0.36
CA LEU A 62 -4.62 7.33 -0.44
C LEU A 62 -6.11 7.00 -0.57
N LEU A 63 -6.96 7.56 0.29
CA LEU A 63 -8.40 7.25 0.33
C LEU A 63 -9.19 7.80 -0.86
N GLU A 64 -8.65 8.79 -1.57
CA GLU A 64 -9.18 9.27 -2.86
C GLU A 64 -8.81 8.35 -4.04
N CYS A 65 -7.91 7.38 -3.82
CA CYS A 65 -7.49 6.43 -4.85
C CYS A 65 -8.32 5.15 -4.87
N GLN A 66 -8.30 4.45 -6.00
CA GLN A 66 -8.98 3.15 -6.14
C GLN A 66 -8.06 1.95 -5.87
N ALA A 67 -6.76 2.17 -5.79
CA ALA A 67 -5.76 1.15 -5.50
C ALA A 67 -4.51 1.75 -4.87
N VAL A 68 -3.68 0.88 -4.32
CA VAL A 68 -2.40 1.21 -3.68
C VAL A 68 -1.33 0.25 -4.17
N PHE A 69 -0.19 0.80 -4.57
CA PHE A 69 0.99 0.06 -4.97
C PHE A 69 2.04 0.08 -3.87
N PHE A 70 2.33 -1.08 -3.29
CA PHE A 70 3.32 -1.24 -2.23
C PHE A 70 4.68 -1.65 -2.79
N CYS A 71 5.69 -0.84 -2.48
CA CYS A 71 7.07 -1.08 -2.86
C CYS A 71 7.76 -2.07 -1.92
N ARG A 72 8.80 -2.74 -2.40
CA ARG A 72 9.68 -3.58 -1.58
C ARG A 72 10.18 -2.85 -0.34
N GLY A 73 10.05 -3.51 0.81
CA GLY A 73 10.36 -2.97 2.13
C GLY A 73 9.20 -2.21 2.79
N TRP A 74 8.01 -2.17 2.18
CA TRP A 74 6.81 -1.55 2.77
C TRP A 74 6.50 -2.12 4.15
N GLU A 75 6.72 -3.42 4.35
CA GLU A 75 6.45 -4.13 5.59
C GLU A 75 7.35 -3.69 6.76
N LYS A 76 8.42 -2.94 6.48
CA LYS A 76 9.37 -2.40 7.48
C LYS A 76 9.21 -0.89 7.70
N SER A 77 8.28 -0.25 7.00
CA SER A 77 8.04 1.19 7.06
C SER A 77 6.74 1.46 7.81
N ASN A 78 6.81 2.18 8.93
CA ASN A 78 5.61 2.54 9.70
C ASN A 78 4.57 3.31 8.86
N GLY A 79 5.03 4.19 7.95
CA GLY A 79 4.14 4.92 7.05
C GLY A 79 3.41 3.98 6.09
N CYS A 80 4.14 3.06 5.46
CA CYS A 80 3.55 2.09 4.54
C CYS A 80 2.64 1.08 5.23
N LEU A 81 2.96 0.68 6.46
CA LEU A 81 2.09 -0.19 7.27
C LEU A 81 0.77 0.51 7.62
N LEU A 82 0.80 1.81 7.95
CA LEU A 82 -0.41 2.60 8.16
C LEU A 82 -1.27 2.65 6.90
N GLU A 83 -0.65 2.94 5.75
CA GLU A 83 -1.33 2.98 4.45
C GLU A 83 -1.90 1.61 4.06
N TYR A 84 -1.17 0.52 4.30
CA TYR A 84 -1.65 -0.85 4.09
C TYR A 84 -2.91 -1.15 4.89
N HIS A 85 -2.90 -0.86 6.20
CA HIS A 85 -4.06 -1.10 7.03
C HIS A 85 -5.25 -0.19 6.68
N ALA A 86 -5.00 1.08 6.34
CA ALA A 86 -6.05 1.97 5.83
C ALA A 86 -6.66 1.40 4.53
N ALA A 87 -5.82 1.01 3.56
CA ALA A 87 -6.27 0.43 2.31
C ALA A 87 -7.11 -0.84 2.51
N GLN A 88 -6.71 -1.70 3.45
CA GLN A 88 -7.50 -2.88 3.84
C GLN A 88 -8.87 -2.52 4.44
N ILE A 89 -8.89 -1.59 5.40
CA ILE A 89 -10.12 -1.17 6.09
C ILE A 89 -11.13 -0.58 5.11
N TYR A 90 -10.65 0.24 4.16
CA TYR A 90 -11.51 0.94 3.20
C TYR A 90 -11.69 0.19 1.87
N GLY A 91 -11.15 -1.03 1.74
CA GLY A 91 -11.39 -1.91 0.60
C GLY A 91 -10.74 -1.47 -0.72
N LEU A 92 -9.58 -0.80 -0.65
CA LEU A 92 -8.80 -0.45 -1.84
C LEU A 92 -8.11 -1.69 -2.40
N GLU A 93 -7.90 -1.72 -3.72
CA GLU A 93 -7.10 -2.79 -4.35
C GLU A 93 -5.63 -2.68 -3.92
N LEU A 94 -5.05 -3.80 -3.50
CA LEU A 94 -3.66 -3.89 -3.07
C LEU A 94 -2.80 -4.51 -4.17
N ILE A 95 -1.85 -3.73 -4.68
CA ILE A 95 -0.88 -4.13 -5.71
C ILE A 95 0.50 -4.14 -5.08
N PHE A 96 1.32 -5.14 -5.39
CA PHE A 96 2.65 -5.26 -4.81
C PHE A 96 3.73 -5.32 -5.88
N GLU A 97 4.86 -4.66 -5.60
CA GLU A 97 6.09 -4.82 -6.38
C GLU A 97 6.50 -6.32 -6.40
N GLU A 98 6.96 -6.82 -7.54
CA GLU A 98 7.39 -8.21 -7.63
C GLU A 98 8.55 -8.49 -6.66
N GLY A 99 8.55 -9.68 -6.05
CA GLY A 99 9.58 -10.07 -5.08
C GLY A 99 9.36 -9.52 -3.67
N THR A 100 8.22 -8.87 -3.38
CA THR A 100 7.80 -8.65 -2.00
C THR A 100 7.19 -9.92 -1.42
N GLU A 101 7.79 -10.45 -0.37
CA GLU A 101 7.21 -11.57 0.38
C GLU A 101 5.97 -11.08 1.15
N LYS A 102 4.84 -11.76 0.97
CA LYS A 102 3.67 -11.58 1.83
C LYS A 102 3.95 -12.26 3.17
N SER A 103 4.38 -11.50 4.17
CA SER A 103 4.49 -12.02 5.54
C SER A 103 3.20 -11.92 6.35
N LEU A 104 2.10 -11.40 5.79
CA LEU A 104 0.86 -11.11 6.55
C LEU A 104 -0.41 -11.72 5.94
N GLU A 105 -0.37 -13.00 5.57
CA GLU A 105 -1.60 -13.81 5.55
C GLU A 105 -1.76 -14.53 6.89
N LYS A 106 -2.12 -13.80 7.96
CA LYS A 106 -2.63 -14.41 9.21
C LYS A 106 -3.24 -13.41 10.21
N VAL A 107 -4.08 -12.48 9.75
CA VAL A 107 -5.15 -11.96 10.63
C VAL A 107 -6.43 -11.96 9.81
N GLN A 108 -7.19 -13.05 9.90
CA GLN A 108 -8.58 -13.08 9.48
C GLN A 108 -9.35 -12.12 10.38
N ASN A 109 -9.47 -10.86 9.99
CA ASN A 109 -10.48 -9.98 10.55
C ASN A 109 -11.83 -10.43 9.99
N ALA A 110 -12.39 -11.47 10.62
CA ALA A 110 -13.76 -11.89 10.42
C ALA A 110 -14.67 -10.78 10.99
N PHE A 111 -15.20 -9.94 10.12
CA PHE A 111 -16.33 -9.09 10.48
C PHE A 111 -17.53 -10.02 10.70
N CYS A 112 -17.88 -10.24 11.96
CA CYS A 112 -19.02 -11.08 12.32
C CYS A 112 -20.31 -10.31 12.02
N SER A 113 -21.06 -10.72 10.98
CA SER A 113 -22.34 -10.12 10.56
C SER A 113 -23.44 -10.23 11.62
N HIS A 114 -23.20 -10.98 12.70
CA HIS A 114 -24.10 -11.11 13.83
C HIS A 114 -23.90 -10.03 14.91
N CYS A 115 -22.66 -9.60 15.19
CA CYS A 115 -22.36 -8.70 16.31
C CYS A 115 -21.69 -7.37 15.94
N GLY A 116 -21.39 -7.12 14.66
CA GLY A 116 -20.98 -5.81 14.15
C GLY A 116 -19.69 -5.24 14.74
N SER A 117 -18.87 -6.05 15.43
CA SER A 117 -17.59 -5.62 16.02
C SER A 117 -16.50 -6.65 15.78
N ALA A 118 -15.29 -6.15 15.51
CA ALA A 118 -14.14 -6.94 15.06
C ALA A 118 -13.45 -7.76 16.17
N SER A 119 -13.96 -7.77 17.41
CA SER A 119 -13.21 -8.29 18.56
C SER A 119 -13.96 -9.29 19.45
N VAL A 120 -15.19 -9.71 19.13
CA VAL A 120 -15.96 -10.58 20.03
C VAL A 120 -16.59 -11.77 19.30
N CYS A 121 -15.78 -12.78 18.97
CA CYS A 121 -16.30 -14.15 18.89
C CYS A 121 -15.19 -15.16 19.17
N ASN A 122 -14.90 -15.41 20.44
CA ASN A 122 -13.94 -16.44 20.88
C ASN A 122 -14.65 -17.77 21.16
N ARG A 123 -15.56 -18.20 20.28
CA ARG A 123 -16.26 -19.50 20.38
C ARG A 123 -16.60 -20.01 18.98
N HIS A 124 -16.05 -21.16 18.62
CA HIS A 124 -16.20 -21.89 17.34
C HIS A 124 -15.02 -21.75 16.37
N THR A 125 -13.82 -22.12 16.86
CA THR A 125 -12.86 -22.88 16.06
C THR A 125 -13.48 -24.22 15.67
N GLN A 126 -14.21 -24.24 14.55
CA GLN A 126 -14.51 -25.38 13.67
C GLN A 126 -15.80 -25.04 12.91
N LEU A 127 -15.67 -24.84 11.60
CA LEU A 127 -16.56 -25.30 10.52
C LEU A 127 -16.41 -24.40 9.30
N ARG A 128 -15.75 -24.98 8.28
CA ARG A 128 -15.86 -24.82 6.82
C ARG A 128 -16.49 -23.55 6.23
N GLY A 129 -15.85 -23.05 5.17
CA GLY A 129 -16.55 -22.43 4.04
C GLY A 129 -15.79 -21.24 3.48
N GLY A 130 -15.19 -21.41 2.30
CA GLY A 130 -14.31 -20.42 1.68
C GLY A 130 -14.93 -19.03 1.55
N CYS A 131 -14.16 -18.03 1.99
CA CYS A 131 -14.33 -16.65 1.52
C CYS A 131 -13.22 -16.42 0.49
N GLN A 132 -13.60 -16.01 -0.73
CA GLN A 132 -12.66 -15.93 -1.84
C GLN A 132 -11.45 -15.05 -1.49
N SER A 133 -10.27 -15.59 -1.77
CA SER A 133 -9.01 -14.88 -1.64
C SER A 133 -9.05 -13.63 -2.51
N LEU A 134 -8.79 -12.46 -1.92
CA LEU A 134 -8.39 -11.27 -2.66
C LEU A 134 -7.19 -11.67 -3.53
N LEU A 135 -7.41 -11.67 -4.85
CA LEU A 135 -6.36 -11.91 -5.84
C LEU A 135 -5.35 -10.78 -5.69
N SER A 136 -4.22 -11.06 -5.05
CA SER A 136 -3.09 -10.14 -5.03
C SER A 136 -2.39 -10.20 -6.38
N PHE A 137 -2.36 -9.09 -7.09
CA PHE A 137 -1.56 -8.97 -8.30
C PHE A 137 -0.15 -8.49 -7.95
N THR A 138 0.84 -9.26 -8.38
CA THR A 138 2.26 -8.86 -8.33
C THR A 138 2.65 -8.16 -9.62
N PHE A 139 3.56 -7.20 -9.54
CA PHE A 139 3.88 -6.31 -10.65
C PHE A 139 5.38 -6.15 -10.83
N LYS A 140 5.88 -6.49 -12.03
CA LYS A 140 7.27 -6.23 -12.44
C LYS A 140 7.52 -4.73 -12.58
N VAL A 141 8.44 -4.19 -11.77
CA VAL A 141 9.14 -2.93 -12.06
C VAL A 141 10.50 -3.35 -12.61
N GLU A 142 10.78 -3.08 -13.88
CA GLU A 142 12.10 -3.41 -14.45
C GLU A 142 13.19 -2.62 -13.70
N GLU A 143 14.14 -3.34 -13.10
CA GLU A 143 15.25 -2.79 -12.35
C GLU A 143 16.23 -2.04 -13.28
N ALA A 144 16.00 -0.75 -13.46
CA ALA A 144 17.03 0.13 -13.98
C ALA A 144 18.03 0.46 -12.85
N LEU A 145 19.06 -0.39 -12.76
CA LEU A 145 20.44 -0.06 -12.32
C LEU A 145 20.69 0.12 -10.81
N TRP A 146 20.87 -1.00 -10.10
CA TRP A 146 21.73 -1.12 -8.91
C TRP A 146 23.19 -1.44 -9.29
N ASN A 147 23.71 -0.85 -10.37
CA ASN A 147 25.11 -0.93 -10.74
C ASN A 147 25.62 0.46 -11.15
N LYS A 148 26.16 1.18 -10.17
CA LYS A 148 27.36 2.03 -10.24
C LYS A 148 27.73 2.48 -8.83
#